data_AF-A0A3D0DP50-F1
#
_entry.id   AF-A0A3D0DP50-F1
#
_cell.length_a   1.000
_cell.length_b   1.000
_cell.length_c   1.000
_cell.angle_alpha   90.00
_cell.angle_beta   90.00
_cell.angle_gamma   90.00
#
_symmetry.space_group_name_H-M   'P 1'
#
loop_
_entity.id
_entity.type
_entity.pdbx_description
1 polymer ?
#
loop_
_entity_poly.entity_id
_entity_poly.type
_entity_poly.pdbx_seq_one_letter_code
_entity_poly.pdbx_strand_id
1 'polypeptide(L)'
;STIVAGLAALLQTVGRSYEGNYSSFIWSGSEYRYNPFFYMLGLALFVGFMIVGYIFFLKKRMLYLNQKGIIPKIVFLGVAVIFSLLMIAPIVFGLFLVTGLTDNMRPDWMLYMTGFGWPVFCLVFMIIAEVLVVRKKGVDLGNDIEGIHNVV
;
A
#
# COMPACT_ATOMS: atom_id res chain seq x y z
N SER A 1 -5.31 5.05 -3.08
CA SER A 1 -4.26 4.48 -2.22
C SER A 1 -3.60 5.56 -1.39
N THR A 2 -3.04 6.60 -2.02
CA THR A 2 -2.34 7.74 -1.40
C THR A 2 -3.04 8.39 -0.20
N ILE A 3 -4.29 8.83 -0.35
CA ILE A 3 -5.05 9.46 0.74
C ILE A 3 -5.26 8.49 1.90
N VAL A 4 -5.62 7.25 1.60
CA VAL A 4 -5.89 6.22 2.61
C VAL A 4 -4.62 5.82 3.35
N ALA A 5 -3.47 5.76 2.66
CA ALA A 5 -2.18 5.55 3.31
C ALA A 5 -1.84 6.67 4.30
N GLY A 6 -2.08 7.93 3.92
CA GLY A 6 -1.91 9.07 4.85
C GLY A 6 -2.83 8.97 6.06
N LEU A 7 -4.12 8.72 5.86
CA LEU A 7 -5.08 8.55 6.96
C LEU A 7 -4.76 7.37 7.86
N ALA A 8 -4.35 6.25 7.28
CA ALA A 8 -3.91 5.07 8.01
C ALA A 8 -2.66 5.39 8.84
N ALA A 9 -1.65 6.05 8.27
CA ALA A 9 -0.43 6.46 8.98
C ALA A 9 -0.74 7.42 10.14
N LEU A 10 -1.65 8.38 9.95
CA LEU A 10 -2.13 9.25 11.01
C LEU A 10 -2.86 8.47 12.12
N LEU A 11 -3.67 7.48 11.75
CA LEU A 11 -4.34 6.62 12.74
C LEU A 11 -3.33 5.84 13.58
N GLN A 12 -2.19 5.44 13.01
CA GLN A 12 -1.15 4.73 13.75
C GLN A 12 -0.47 5.59 14.83
N THR A 13 -0.48 6.91 14.70
CA THR A 13 0.11 7.82 15.69
C THR A 13 -0.86 8.17 16.82
N VAL A 14 -2.14 7.77 16.72
CA VAL A 14 -3.15 7.96 17.76
C VAL A 14 -2.80 7.14 19.00
N GLY A 15 -2.98 7.76 20.18
CA GLY A 15 -2.74 7.10 21.46
C GLY A 15 -1.26 6.83 21.76
N ARG A 16 -0.33 7.49 21.05
CA ARG A 16 1.11 7.44 21.35
C ARG A 16 1.39 7.86 22.79
N SER A 17 2.39 7.23 23.40
CA SER A 17 2.80 7.52 24.78
C SER A 17 4.20 8.14 24.77
N TYR A 18 4.40 9.18 25.58
CA TYR A 18 5.71 9.78 25.76
C TYR A 18 6.60 8.86 26.61
N GLU A 19 7.80 8.55 26.13
CA GLU A 19 8.77 7.68 26.83
C GLU A 19 9.93 8.46 27.43
N GLY A 20 10.24 9.65 26.92
CA GLY A 20 11.31 10.49 27.46
C GLY A 20 11.81 11.52 26.46
N ASN A 21 12.87 12.22 26.83
CA ASN A 21 13.60 13.10 25.92
C ASN A 21 14.91 12.43 25.52
N TYR A 22 15.31 12.66 24.28
CA TYR A 22 16.64 12.31 23.81
C TYR A 22 17.43 13.58 23.49
N SER A 23 18.74 13.50 23.73
CA SER A 23 19.70 14.54 23.43
C SER A 23 20.75 13.93 22.51
N SER A 24 20.89 14.49 21.30
CA SER A 24 22.00 14.19 20.40
C SER A 24 22.77 15.46 20.05
N PHE A 25 23.98 15.30 19.53
CA PHE A 25 24.89 16.41 19.20
C PHE A 25 24.30 17.44 18.23
N ILE A 26 23.33 17.06 17.39
CA ILE A 26 22.75 17.92 16.36
C ILE A 26 21.25 18.17 16.60
N TRP A 27 20.52 17.22 17.19
CA TRP A 27 19.07 17.31 17.40
C TRP A 27 18.69 16.78 18.79
N SER A 28 17.97 17.59 19.56
CA SER A 28 17.30 17.18 20.80
C SER A 28 15.79 17.13 20.56
N GLY A 29 15.11 16.12 21.10
CA GLY A 29 13.68 15.94 20.88
C GLY A 29 13.03 15.00 21.88
N SER A 30 11.73 14.78 21.67
CA SER A 30 10.95 13.84 22.48
C SER A 30 10.89 12.46 21.82
N GLU A 31 10.95 11.41 22.63
CA GLU A 31 10.68 10.04 22.21
C GLU A 31 9.24 9.66 22.56
N TYR A 32 8.51 9.19 21.55
CA TYR A 32 7.18 8.63 21.70
C TYR A 32 7.18 7.16 21.31
N ARG A 33 6.27 6.40 21.88
CA ARG A 33 6.02 5.01 21.49
C ARG A 33 4.66 4.85 20.83
N TYR A 34 4.65 4.07 19.76
CA TYR A 34 3.41 3.64 19.12
C TYR A 34 2.53 2.86 20.08
N ASN A 35 1.23 3.16 20.05
CA ASN A 35 0.25 2.26 20.63
C ASN A 35 0.05 1.08 19.66
N PRO A 36 0.31 -0.18 20.09
CA PRO A 36 0.25 -1.33 19.20
C PRO A 36 -1.15 -1.54 18.62
N PHE A 37 -2.21 -1.23 19.38
CA PHE A 37 -3.59 -1.38 18.92
C PHE A 37 -3.91 -0.42 17.76
N PHE A 38 -3.61 0.87 17.93
CA PHE A 38 -3.83 1.87 16.87
C PHE A 38 -2.93 1.66 15.66
N TYR A 39 -1.71 1.17 15.88
CA TYR A 39 -0.84 0.79 14.78
C TYR A 39 -1.43 -0.34 13.93
N MET A 40 -1.90 -1.40 14.58
CA MET A 40 -2.55 -2.54 13.91
C MET A 40 -3.85 -2.12 13.23
N LEU A 41 -4.61 -1.20 13.83
CA LEU A 41 -5.82 -0.65 13.25
C LEU A 41 -5.53 0.14 11.96
N GLY A 42 -4.51 1.00 11.96
CA GLY A 42 -4.05 1.70 10.76
C GLY A 42 -3.57 0.74 9.67
N LEU A 43 -2.83 -0.31 10.05
CA LEU A 43 -2.39 -1.35 9.13
C LEU A 43 -3.57 -2.12 8.53
N ALA A 44 -4.56 -2.50 9.35
CA ALA A 44 -5.77 -3.18 8.89
C ALA A 44 -6.60 -2.29 7.94
N LEU A 45 -6.70 -0.99 8.22
CA LEU A 45 -7.36 -0.02 7.34
C LEU A 45 -6.66 0.04 5.98
N PHE A 46 -5.33 0.14 5.97
CA PHE A 46 -4.56 0.23 4.74
C PHE A 46 -4.63 -1.07 3.91
N VAL A 47 -4.38 -2.22 4.54
CA VAL A 47 -4.43 -3.53 3.88
C VAL A 47 -5.86 -3.86 3.42
N GLY A 48 -6.86 -3.58 4.25
CA GLY A 48 -8.27 -3.76 3.89
C GLY A 48 -8.66 -2.91 2.68
N PHE A 49 -8.24 -1.64 2.64
CA PHE A 49 -8.44 -0.80 1.46
C PHE A 49 -7.70 -1.33 0.23
N MET A 50 -6.49 -1.84 0.37
CA MET A 50 -5.75 -2.45 -0.73
C MET A 50 -6.51 -3.66 -1.29
N ILE A 51 -6.93 -4.59 -0.43
CA ILE A 51 -7.66 -5.80 -0.84
C ILE A 51 -9.00 -5.44 -1.48
N VAL A 52 -9.85 -4.68 -0.78
CA VAL A 52 -11.20 -4.35 -1.27
C VAL A 52 -11.12 -3.41 -2.46
N GLY A 53 -10.32 -2.35 -2.36
CA GLY A 53 -10.17 -1.33 -3.39
C GLY A 53 -9.64 -1.91 -4.70
N TYR A 54 -8.56 -2.69 -4.67
CA TYR A 54 -7.99 -3.25 -5.90
C TYR A 54 -8.81 -4.41 -6.46
N ILE A 55 -9.28 -5.34 -5.63
CA ILE A 55 -10.03 -6.50 -6.14
C ILE A 55 -11.36 -6.07 -6.76
N PHE A 56 -12.06 -5.08 -6.18
CA PHE A 56 -13.35 -4.66 -6.73
C PHE A 56 -13.23 -3.61 -7.84
N PHE A 57 -12.43 -2.56 -7.66
CA PHE A 57 -12.36 -1.48 -8.66
C PHE A 57 -11.43 -1.81 -9.83
N LEU A 58 -10.26 -2.40 -9.55
CA LEU A 58 -9.26 -2.61 -10.60
C LEU A 58 -9.47 -3.90 -11.38
N LYS A 59 -10.15 -4.91 -10.85
CA LYS A 59 -10.49 -6.13 -11.62
C LYS A 59 -11.17 -5.82 -12.95
N LYS A 60 -12.16 -4.93 -12.99
CA LYS A 60 -12.83 -4.53 -14.25
C LYS A 60 -11.87 -3.85 -15.22
N ARG A 61 -11.00 -2.97 -14.73
CA ARG A 61 -10.04 -2.21 -15.55
C ARG A 61 -8.90 -3.10 -16.06
N MET A 62 -8.42 -4.03 -15.24
CA MET A 62 -7.40 -5.01 -15.58
C MET A 62 -7.89 -6.01 -16.62
N LEU A 63 -9.15 -6.45 -16.54
CA LEU A 63 -9.76 -7.30 -17.56
C LEU A 63 -9.80 -6.63 -18.93
N TYR A 64 -10.05 -5.32 -18.97
CA TYR A 64 -10.01 -4.52 -20.19
C TYR A 64 -8.59 -4.29 -20.71
N LEU A 65 -7.64 -3.97 -19.82
CA LEU A 65 -6.24 -3.78 -20.18
C LEU A 65 -5.61 -5.07 -20.71
N ASN A 66 -6.01 -6.23 -20.20
CA ASN A 66 -5.50 -7.53 -20.64
C ASN A 66 -6.05 -7.98 -22.01
N GLN A 67 -7.18 -7.43 -22.45
CA GLN A 67 -7.67 -7.62 -23.83
C GLN A 67 -6.91 -6.77 -24.83
N LYS A 68 -6.21 -5.73 -24.36
CA LYS A 68 -5.31 -4.93 -25.17
C LYS A 68 -3.88 -5.46 -25.03
N GLY A 69 -3.05 -5.23 -26.05
CA GLY A 69 -1.69 -5.79 -26.13
C GLY A 69 -0.75 -5.36 -24.99
N ILE A 70 0.56 -5.55 -25.17
CA ILE A 70 1.55 -5.36 -24.10
C ILE A 70 1.70 -3.89 -23.63
N ILE A 71 1.42 -2.92 -24.49
CA ILE A 71 1.58 -1.47 -24.23
C ILE A 71 0.79 -1.00 -23.00
N PRO A 72 -0.53 -1.26 -22.88
CA PRO A 72 -1.31 -0.84 -21.71
C PRO A 72 -0.83 -1.44 -20.38
N LYS A 73 -0.19 -2.62 -20.39
CA LYS A 73 0.39 -3.22 -19.18
C LYS A 73 1.61 -2.44 -18.69
N ILE A 74 2.46 -2.02 -19.64
CA ILE A 74 3.62 -1.16 -19.34
C ILE A 74 3.17 0.18 -18.79
N VAL A 75 2.14 0.79 -19.38
CA VAL A 75 1.56 2.05 -18.89
C VAL A 75 0.98 1.87 -17.47
N PHE A 76 0.29 0.76 -17.21
CA PHE A 76 -0.23 0.44 -15.88
C PHE A 76 0.89 0.31 -14.85
N LEU A 77 1.97 -0.41 -15.17
CA LEU A 77 3.14 -0.53 -14.30
C LEU A 77 3.77 0.83 -14.01
N GLY A 78 3.93 1.69 -15.02
CA GLY A 78 4.45 3.04 -14.84
C GLY A 78 3.58 3.89 -13.89
N VAL A 79 2.27 3.83 -14.06
CA VAL A 79 1.31 4.51 -13.16
C VAL A 79 1.38 3.94 -11.74
N ALA A 80 1.52 2.62 -11.58
CA ALA A 80 1.66 1.96 -10.28
C ALA A 80 2.92 2.44 -9.53
N VAL A 81 4.05 2.54 -10.22
CA VAL A 81 5.31 3.08 -9.65
C VAL A 81 5.12 4.54 -9.21
N ILE A 82 4.53 5.38 -10.07
CA ILE A 82 4.28 6.79 -9.74
C ILE A 82 3.37 6.91 -8.50
N PHE A 83 2.28 6.15 -8.44
CA PHE A 83 1.38 6.17 -7.29
C PHE A 83 2.05 5.70 -5.99
N SER A 84 2.90 4.68 -6.07
CA SER A 84 3.69 4.19 -4.95
C SER A 84 4.64 5.28 -4.44
N LEU A 85 5.35 5.98 -5.33
CA LEU A 85 6.24 7.08 -4.93
C LEU A 85 5.45 8.26 -4.34
N LEU A 86 4.32 8.62 -4.95
CA LEU A 86 3.43 9.68 -4.45
C LEU A 86 2.82 9.35 -3.09
N MET A 87 2.78 8.08 -2.65
CA MET A 87 2.35 7.72 -1.29
C MET A 87 3.34 8.15 -0.21
N ILE A 88 4.63 8.25 -0.53
CA ILE A 88 5.66 8.61 0.44
C ILE A 88 5.39 10.02 0.98
N ALA A 89 5.13 10.98 0.10
CA ALA A 89 4.93 12.38 0.48
C ALA A 89 3.84 12.59 1.55
N PRO A 90 2.59 12.11 1.40
CA PRO A 90 1.56 12.27 2.43
C PRO A 90 1.78 11.41 3.67
N ILE A 91 2.44 10.26 3.58
CA ILE A 91 2.82 9.48 4.76
C ILE A 91 3.84 10.28 5.58
N VAL A 92 4.91 10.75 4.94
CA VAL A 92 5.95 11.55 5.58
C VAL A 92 5.40 12.85 6.15
N PHE A 93 4.60 13.58 5.37
CA PHE A 93 3.99 14.83 5.81
C PHE A 93 2.98 14.61 6.95
N GLY A 94 2.15 13.56 6.86
CA GLY A 94 1.20 13.21 7.91
C GLY A 94 1.88 12.81 9.21
N LEU A 95 2.93 11.99 9.12
CA LEU A 95 3.76 11.63 10.26
C LEU A 95 4.39 12.87 10.89
N PHE A 96 5.07 13.72 10.12
CA PHE A 96 5.70 14.94 10.64
C PHE A 96 4.72 15.92 11.28
N LEU A 97 3.51 16.08 10.71
CA LEU A 97 2.49 16.96 11.28
C LEU A 97 2.04 16.53 12.68
N VAL A 98 2.00 15.22 12.93
CA VAL A 98 1.58 14.70 14.24
C VAL A 98 2.77 14.55 15.17
N THR A 99 3.90 14.02 14.68
CA THR A 99 5.05 13.74 15.54
C THR A 99 5.80 14.99 15.92
N GLY A 100 5.91 15.96 15.03
CA GLY A 100 6.90 17.04 15.11
C GLY A 100 8.13 16.71 14.27
N LEU A 101 8.86 17.74 13.83
CA LEU A 101 10.06 17.59 12.99
C LEU A 101 11.28 17.03 13.75
N THR A 102 11.27 17.15 15.08
CA THR A 102 12.39 16.81 15.97
C THR A 102 12.13 15.56 16.81
N ASP A 103 10.94 14.97 16.73
CA ASP A 103 10.51 13.92 17.65
C ASP A 103 10.54 12.56 16.97
N ASN A 104 10.96 11.54 17.72
CA ASN A 104 11.10 10.18 17.22
C ASN A 104 9.96 9.29 17.72
N MET A 105 9.47 8.40 16.84
CA MET A 105 8.54 7.35 17.23
C MET A 105 9.21 5.97 17.25
N ARG A 106 9.23 5.37 18.44
CA ARG A 106 9.69 4.02 18.66
C ARG A 106 8.55 3.00 18.56
N PRO A 107 8.86 1.78 18.12
CA PRO A 107 10.15 1.36 17.56
C PRO A 107 10.32 1.81 16.10
N ASP A 108 11.55 2.16 15.72
CA ASP A 108 11.87 2.79 14.43
C ASP A 108 11.51 1.92 13.22
N TRP A 109 11.54 0.60 13.38
CA TRP A 109 11.15 -0.33 12.31
C TRP A 109 9.67 -0.16 11.91
N MET A 110 8.79 0.24 12.84
CA MET A 110 7.38 0.48 12.54
C MET A 110 7.21 1.73 11.68
N LEU A 111 8.01 2.77 11.96
CA LEU A 111 8.07 4.00 11.17
C LEU A 111 8.61 3.71 9.75
N TYR A 112 9.70 2.95 9.63
CA TYR A 112 10.26 2.57 8.33
C TYR A 112 9.31 1.67 7.53
N MET A 113 8.61 0.75 8.19
CA MET A 113 7.62 -0.09 7.53
C MET A 113 6.45 0.73 6.98
N THR A 114 5.96 1.71 7.72
CA THR A 114 4.91 2.62 7.25
C THR A 114 5.41 3.56 6.16
N GLY A 115 6.61 4.14 6.31
CA GLY A 115 7.17 5.11 5.35
C GLY A 115 7.58 4.50 4.01
N PHE A 116 8.28 3.38 4.03
CA PHE A 116 8.87 2.74 2.84
C PHE A 116 8.25 1.39 2.53
N GLY A 117 7.96 0.58 3.56
CA GLY A 117 7.39 -0.75 3.40
C GLY A 117 6.01 -0.72 2.72
N TRP A 118 5.15 0.24 3.05
CA TRP A 118 3.82 0.36 2.47
C TRP A 118 3.80 0.72 0.98
N PRO A 119 4.57 1.72 0.50
CA PRO A 119 4.78 1.95 -0.94
C PRO A 119 5.23 0.68 -1.67
N VAL A 120 6.28 0.03 -1.17
CA VAL A 120 6.82 -1.20 -1.80
C VAL A 120 5.78 -2.31 -1.81
N PHE A 121 5.09 -2.54 -0.69
CA PHE A 121 4.02 -3.54 -0.58
C PHE A 121 2.88 -3.23 -1.56
N CYS A 122 2.50 -1.96 -1.69
CA CYS A 122 1.48 -1.50 -2.62
C CYS A 122 1.90 -1.85 -4.06
N LEU A 123 3.12 -1.51 -4.48
CA LEU A 123 3.64 -1.83 -5.81
C LEU A 123 3.63 -3.33 -6.10
N VAL A 124 4.18 -4.14 -5.20
CA VAL A 124 4.22 -5.60 -5.34
C VAL A 124 2.81 -6.17 -5.44
N PHE A 125 1.90 -5.70 -4.59
CA PHE A 125 0.51 -6.12 -4.61
C PHE A 125 -0.18 -5.81 -5.94
N MET A 126 0.06 -4.62 -6.52
CA MET A 126 -0.50 -4.25 -7.83
C MET A 126 -0.04 -5.19 -8.94
N ILE A 127 1.25 -5.54 -8.96
CA ILE A 127 1.84 -6.45 -9.95
C ILE A 127 1.24 -7.85 -9.79
N ILE A 128 1.17 -8.36 -8.56
CA ILE A 128 0.58 -9.68 -8.28
C ILE A 128 -0.89 -9.71 -8.69
N ALA A 129 -1.67 -8.68 -8.34
CA ALA A 129 -3.06 -8.58 -8.72
C ALA A 129 -3.25 -8.62 -10.24
N GLU A 130 -2.34 -8.00 -11.01
CA GLU A 130 -2.35 -8.07 -12.47
C GLU A 130 -2.15 -9.50 -12.97
N VAL A 131 -1.09 -10.17 -12.48
CA VAL A 131 -0.76 -11.53 -12.89
C VAL A 131 -1.87 -12.53 -12.53
N LEU A 132 -2.46 -12.42 -11.34
CA LEU A 132 -3.53 -13.31 -10.89
C LEU A 132 -4.81 -13.17 -11.72
N VAL A 133 -5.19 -11.92 -12.06
CA VAL A 133 -6.34 -11.67 -12.94
C VAL A 133 -6.09 -12.21 -14.35
N VAL A 134 -4.86 -12.12 -14.85
CA VAL A 134 -4.46 -12.70 -16.14
C VAL A 134 -4.61 -14.22 -16.14
N ARG A 135 -4.09 -14.91 -15.11
CA ARG A 135 -4.14 -16.38 -15.03
C ARG A 135 -5.56 -16.92 -14.97
N LYS A 136 -6.44 -16.29 -14.19
CA LYS A 136 -7.83 -16.75 -14.05
C LYS A 136 -8.56 -16.76 -15.40
N LYS A 137 -8.39 -15.71 -16.21
CA LYS A 137 -9.03 -15.61 -17.53
C LYS A 137 -8.41 -16.55 -18.57
N GLY A 138 -7.11 -16.82 -18.48
CA GLY A 138 -6.45 -17.83 -19.34
C GLY A 138 -6.97 -19.24 -19.09
N VAL A 139 -7.30 -19.57 -17.83
CA VAL A 139 -7.94 -20.84 -17.46
C VAL A 139 -9.40 -20.87 -17.92
N ASP A 140 -10.17 -19.80 -17.71
CA ASP A 140 -11.58 -19.73 -18.13
C ASP A 140 -11.71 -19.89 -19.66
N LEU A 141 -10.85 -19.23 -20.46
CA LEU A 141 -10.84 -19.37 -21.93
C LEU A 141 -10.39 -20.76 -22.40
N GLY A 142 -9.48 -21.42 -21.68
CA GLY A 142 -9.04 -22.78 -22.01
C GLY A 142 -10.17 -23.80 -21.84
N ASN A 143 -10.93 -23.67 -20.75
CA ASN A 143 -12.08 -24.53 -20.47
C ASN A 143 -13.23 -24.31 -21.47
N ASP A 144 -13.45 -23.08 -21.93
CA ASP A 144 -14.48 -22.77 -22.93
C ASP A 144 -14.17 -23.40 -24.30
N ILE A 145 -12.89 -23.49 -24.68
CA ILE A 145 -12.46 -24.09 -25.96
C ILE A 145 -12.54 -25.62 -25.91
N GLU A 146 -12.14 -26.25 -24.79
CA GLU A 146 -12.29 -27.69 -24.58
C GLU A 146 -13.77 -28.13 -24.49
N GLY A 147 -14.65 -27.26 -23.98
CA GLY A 147 -16.10 -27.48 -23.98
C GLY A 147 -16.72 -27.53 -25.38
N ILE A 148 -16.21 -26.76 -26.34
CA ILE A 148 -16.71 -26.75 -27.72
C ILE A 148 -16.25 -27.99 -28.50
N HIS A 149 -15.03 -28.48 -28.24
CA HIS A 149 -14.48 -29.65 -28.91
C HIS A 149 -15.13 -30.99 -28.50
N ASN A 150 -15.83 -31.04 -27.36
CA ASN A 150 -16.53 -32.23 -26.88
C ASN A 150 -18.01 -32.30 -27.31
N VAL A 151 -18.48 -31.33 -28.10
CA VAL A 151 -19.89 -31.24 -28.55
C VAL A 151 -20.04 -31.49 -30.06
N VAL A 152 -18.94 -31.72 -30.79
CA VAL A 152 -18.94 -32.02 -32.24
C VAL A 152 -18.57 -33.46 -32.50
#